data_AF-A0A919C1T5-F1
#
_entry.id   AF-A0A919C1T5-F1
#
_cell.length_a   1.000
_cell.length_b   1.000
_cell.length_c   1.000
_cell.angle_alpha   90.00
_cell.angle_beta   90.00
_cell.angle_gamma   90.00
#
_symmetry.space_group_name_H-M   'P 1'
#
loop_
_entity.id
_entity.type
_entity.pdbx_description
1 polymer ?
#
loop_
_entity_poly.entity_id
_entity_poly.type
_entity_poly.pdbx_seq_one_letter_code
_entity_poly.pdbx_strand_id
1 'polypeptide(L)'
;MILLGAAAALLVPWMAVLALTLPGSTRVHHWSLAWIGLDVLLAAGCAATAFWGLRGDPRSRLTASATASVAVLDAWFDITTAHPGTALLQALACAVAEGTVAGVCVALALSKGRWSVESREPGPRRAVARPPLSPAHQPR
;
A
#
# COMPACT_ATOMS: atom_id res chain seq x y z
N MET A 1 -14.00 -3.32 20.04
CA MET A 1 -12.90 -4.22 20.44
C MET A 1 -13.40 -5.56 20.94
N ILE A 2 -14.34 -5.61 21.90
CA ILE A 2 -14.93 -6.87 22.41
C ILE A 2 -15.53 -7.75 21.29
N LEU A 3 -16.31 -7.17 20.36
CA LEU A 3 -16.88 -7.91 19.24
C LEU A 3 -15.82 -8.52 18.31
N LEU A 4 -14.73 -7.79 18.04
CA LEU A 4 -13.62 -8.29 17.21
C LEU A 4 -12.87 -9.42 17.93
N GLY A 5 -12.65 -9.29 19.24
CA GLY A 5 -12.05 -10.35 20.05
C GLY A 5 -12.90 -11.62 20.10
N ALA A 6 -14.22 -11.47 20.25
CA ALA A 6 -15.16 -12.59 20.21
C ALA A 6 -15.17 -13.27 18.83
N ALA A 7 -15.22 -12.50 17.74
CA ALA A 7 -15.14 -13.04 16.39
C ALA A 7 -13.84 -13.82 16.15
N ALA A 8 -12.69 -13.27 16.59
CA ALA A 8 -11.40 -13.96 16.51
C ALA A 8 -11.41 -15.29 17.29
N ALA A 9 -11.97 -15.30 18.50
CA ALA A 9 -12.09 -16.51 19.31
C ALA A 9 -13.01 -17.57 18.68
N LEU A 10 -14.09 -17.16 18.01
CA LEU A 10 -14.99 -18.08 17.29
C LEU A 10 -14.38 -18.63 16.00
N LEU A 11 -13.52 -17.86 15.33
CA LEU A 11 -12.87 -18.28 14.09
C LEU A 11 -11.93 -19.47 14.31
N VAL A 12 -11.25 -19.55 15.45
CA VAL A 12 -10.32 -20.66 15.77
C VAL A 12 -10.98 -22.04 15.75
N PRO A 13 -12.04 -22.32 16.52
CA PRO A 13 -12.71 -23.62 16.47
C PRO A 13 -13.36 -23.87 15.11
N TRP A 14 -13.86 -22.84 14.43
CA TRP A 14 -14.42 -22.99 13.09
C TRP A 14 -13.38 -23.45 12.07
N MET A 15 -12.15 -22.89 12.10
CA MET A 15 -11.03 -23.34 11.26
C MET A 15 -10.70 -24.82 11.49
N ALA A 16 -10.75 -25.30 12.74
CA ALA A 16 -10.53 -26.71 13.05
C ALA A 16 -11.62 -27.61 12.45
N VAL A 17 -12.89 -27.19 12.51
CA VAL A 17 -14.00 -27.90 11.86
C VAL A 17 -13.79 -27.96 10.35
N LEU A 18 -13.42 -26.83 9.71
CA LEU A 18 -13.14 -26.80 8.27
C LEU A 18 -12.00 -27.75 7.89
N ALA A 19 -10.90 -27.78 8.65
CA ALA A 19 -9.78 -28.67 8.38
C ALA A 19 -10.16 -30.17 8.40
N LEU A 20 -11.12 -30.55 9.24
CA LEU A 20 -11.58 -31.93 9.37
C LEU A 20 -12.69 -32.32 8.38
N THR A 21 -13.45 -31.34 7.89
CA THR A 21 -14.65 -31.58 7.09
C THR A 21 -14.47 -31.30 5.60
N LEU A 22 -13.46 -30.52 5.20
CA LEU A 22 -13.22 -30.20 3.79
C LEU A 22 -12.61 -31.40 3.04
N PRO A 23 -13.16 -31.77 1.87
CA PRO A 23 -12.55 -32.79 1.02
C PRO A 23 -11.19 -32.31 0.49
N GLY A 24 -10.19 -33.19 0.56
CA GLY A 24 -8.80 -32.88 0.17
C GLY A 24 -8.60 -32.55 -1.31
N SER A 25 -9.62 -32.72 -2.16
CA SER A 25 -9.63 -32.20 -3.52
C SER A 25 -11.03 -31.74 -3.89
N THR A 26 -11.14 -30.50 -4.37
CA THR A 26 -12.40 -29.92 -4.85
C THR A 26 -12.13 -29.24 -6.18
N ARG A 27 -12.98 -29.51 -7.19
CA ARG A 27 -12.88 -28.84 -8.49
C ARG A 27 -13.49 -27.45 -8.38
N VAL A 28 -12.68 -26.41 -8.58
CA VAL A 28 -13.14 -25.02 -8.58
C VAL A 28 -13.63 -24.65 -9.99
N HIS A 29 -14.91 -24.28 -10.11
CA HIS A 29 -15.52 -23.97 -11.41
C HIS A 29 -15.02 -22.66 -12.04
N HIS A 30 -14.72 -21.64 -11.22
CA HIS A 30 -14.36 -20.29 -11.67
C HIS A 30 -12.89 -19.96 -11.42
N TRP A 31 -12.00 -20.94 -11.63
CA TRP A 31 -10.58 -20.84 -11.28
C TRP A 31 -9.89 -19.59 -11.85
N SER A 32 -10.00 -19.37 -13.17
CA SER A 32 -9.40 -18.22 -13.83
C SER A 32 -9.97 -16.87 -13.35
N LEU A 33 -11.26 -16.84 -12.98
CA LEU A 33 -11.90 -15.63 -12.47
C LEU A 33 -11.39 -15.28 -11.07
N ALA A 34 -11.11 -16.28 -10.23
CA ALA A 34 -10.53 -16.06 -8.90
C ALA A 34 -9.13 -15.42 -9.00
N TRP A 35 -8.29 -15.92 -9.91
CA TRP A 35 -6.97 -15.37 -10.19
C TRP A 35 -7.05 -13.92 -10.69
N ILE A 36 -7.75 -13.70 -11.81
CA ILE A 36 -7.89 -12.37 -12.41
C ILE A 36 -8.56 -11.38 -11.44
N GLY A 37 -9.51 -11.85 -10.63
CA GLY A 37 -10.18 -11.03 -9.64
C GLY A 37 -9.22 -10.49 -8.57
N LEU A 38 -8.29 -11.32 -8.10
CA LEU A 38 -7.30 -10.93 -7.10
C LEU A 38 -6.28 -9.94 -7.67
N ASP A 39 -5.78 -10.21 -8.89
CA ASP A 39 -4.92 -9.30 -9.65
C ASP A 39 -5.57 -7.92 -9.85
N VAL A 40 -6.84 -7.89 -10.24
CA VAL A 40 -7.60 -6.65 -10.46
C VAL A 40 -7.75 -5.87 -9.15
N LEU A 41 -8.01 -6.53 -8.03
CA LEU A 41 -8.08 -5.88 -6.72
C LEU A 41 -6.73 -5.29 -6.31
N LEU A 42 -5.64 -6.01 -6.56
CA LEU A 42 -4.28 -5.54 -6.28
C LEU A 42 -3.94 -4.32 -7.14
N ALA A 43 -4.18 -4.40 -8.45
CA ALA A 43 -3.97 -3.31 -9.39
C ALA A 43 -4.80 -2.07 -9.05
N ALA A 44 -6.08 -2.27 -8.69
CA ALA A 44 -6.97 -1.18 -8.28
C ALA A 44 -6.49 -0.53 -6.97
N GLY A 45 -6.01 -1.32 -6.00
CA GLY A 45 -5.41 -0.83 -4.77
C GLY A 45 -4.16 0.02 -5.03
N CYS A 46 -3.24 -0.49 -5.86
CA CYS A 46 -2.04 0.23 -6.27
C CYS A 46 -2.39 1.55 -6.99
N ALA A 47 -3.33 1.52 -7.93
CA ALA A 47 -3.77 2.70 -8.66
C ALA A 47 -4.40 3.74 -7.72
N ALA A 48 -5.26 3.30 -6.80
CA ALA A 48 -5.86 4.18 -5.79
C ALA A 48 -4.78 4.78 -4.88
N THR A 49 -3.85 3.97 -4.39
CA THR A 49 -2.75 4.42 -3.52
C THR A 49 -1.86 5.44 -4.21
N ALA A 50 -1.50 5.21 -5.47
CA ALA A 50 -0.75 6.17 -6.27
C ALA A 50 -1.54 7.46 -6.49
N PHE A 51 -2.83 7.36 -6.85
CA PHE A 51 -3.67 8.52 -7.12
C PHE A 51 -3.86 9.42 -5.90
N TRP A 52 -4.23 8.85 -4.74
CA TRP A 52 -4.40 9.60 -3.50
C TRP A 52 -3.06 10.06 -2.92
N GLY A 53 -1.99 9.28 -3.11
CA GLY A 53 -0.62 9.64 -2.73
C GLY A 53 -0.11 10.86 -3.50
N LEU A 54 -0.32 10.90 -4.82
CA LEU A 54 0.03 12.05 -5.68
C LEU A 54 -0.79 13.31 -5.34
N ARG A 55 -2.01 13.15 -4.83
CA ARG A 55 -2.84 14.26 -4.35
C ARG A 55 -2.49 14.75 -2.95
N GLY A 56 -1.58 14.07 -2.24
CA GLY A 56 -1.24 14.39 -0.85
C GLY A 56 -2.42 14.21 0.13
N ASP A 57 -3.42 13.41 -0.24
CA ASP A 57 -4.63 13.23 0.57
C ASP A 57 -4.36 12.24 1.72
N PRO A 58 -4.80 12.53 2.96
CA PRO A 58 -4.75 11.59 4.08
C PRO A 58 -5.35 10.20 3.80
N ARG A 59 -6.29 10.09 2.85
CA ARG A 59 -6.93 8.84 2.41
C ARG A 59 -5.96 7.86 1.75
N SER A 60 -4.80 8.33 1.28
CA SER A 60 -3.72 7.48 0.76
C SER A 60 -3.29 6.39 1.73
N ARG A 61 -3.39 6.64 3.05
CA ARG A 61 -3.02 5.67 4.09
C ARG A 61 -4.01 4.51 4.18
N LEU A 62 -5.30 4.78 3.98
CA LEU A 62 -6.35 3.76 3.96
C LEU A 62 -6.25 2.87 2.71
N THR A 63 -6.02 3.49 1.54
CA THR A 63 -5.84 2.74 0.30
C THR A 63 -4.55 1.94 0.32
N ALA A 64 -3.47 2.48 0.89
CA ALA A 64 -2.20 1.78 1.05
C ALA A 64 -2.33 0.58 2.00
N SER A 65 -3.04 0.70 3.13
CA SER A 65 -3.27 -0.43 4.03
C SER A 65 -4.13 -1.51 3.37
N ALA A 66 -5.16 -1.12 2.62
CA ALA A 66 -5.99 -2.06 1.88
C ALA A 66 -5.20 -2.79 0.79
N THR A 67 -4.36 -2.07 0.03
CA THR A 67 -3.48 -2.64 -1.01
C THR A 67 -2.48 -3.62 -0.40
N ALA A 68 -1.91 -3.30 0.77
CA ALA A 68 -1.01 -4.20 1.48
C ALA A 68 -1.73 -5.50 1.93
N SER A 69 -2.96 -5.40 2.43
CA SER A 69 -3.75 -6.59 2.77
C SER A 69 -4.05 -7.45 1.54
N VAL A 70 -4.41 -6.83 0.40
CA VAL A 70 -4.64 -7.56 -0.85
C VAL A 70 -3.37 -8.25 -1.34
N ALA A 71 -2.22 -7.58 -1.33
CA ALA A 71 -0.94 -8.16 -1.73
C ALA A 71 -0.51 -9.37 -0.87
N VAL A 72 -0.82 -9.35 0.44
CA VAL A 72 -0.55 -10.51 1.32
C VAL A 72 -1.48 -11.68 0.98
N LEU A 73 -2.74 -11.40 0.67
CA LEU A 73 -3.70 -12.43 0.25
C LEU A 73 -3.32 -13.03 -1.10
N ASP A 74 -2.81 -12.22 -2.02
CA ASP A 74 -2.27 -12.61 -3.33
C ASP A 74 -1.11 -13.60 -3.19
N ALA A 75 -0.09 -13.22 -2.42
CA ALA A 75 1.07 -14.09 -2.17
C ALA A 75 0.68 -15.41 -1.49
N TRP A 76 -0.27 -15.37 -0.54
CA TRP A 76 -0.80 -16.58 0.08
C TRP A 76 -1.54 -17.47 -0.92
N PHE A 77 -2.35 -16.86 -1.78
CA PHE A 77 -3.11 -17.57 -2.81
C PHE A 77 -2.17 -18.22 -3.82
N ASP A 78 -1.16 -17.52 -4.32
CA ASP A 78 -0.16 -18.08 -5.24
C ASP A 78 0.58 -19.29 -4.65
N ILE A 79 1.03 -19.19 -3.40
CA ILE A 79 1.73 -20.29 -2.72
C ILE A 79 0.81 -21.51 -2.52
N THR A 80 -0.44 -21.29 -2.10
CA THR A 80 -1.37 -22.38 -1.79
C THR A 80 -1.98 -23.03 -3.03
N THR A 81 -1.92 -22.37 -4.18
CA THR A 81 -2.45 -22.85 -5.45
C THR A 81 -1.39 -23.43 -6.38
N ALA A 82 -0.11 -23.22 -6.07
CA ALA A 82 1.00 -23.75 -6.84
C ALA A 82 1.07 -25.28 -6.79
N HIS A 83 1.29 -25.89 -7.96
CA HIS A 83 1.59 -27.32 -8.04
C HIS A 83 3.01 -27.58 -7.50
N PRO A 84 3.27 -28.71 -6.81
CA PRO A 84 4.62 -29.08 -6.39
C PRO A 84 5.62 -29.08 -7.56
N GLY A 85 6.82 -28.54 -7.33
CA GLY A 85 7.90 -28.48 -8.31
C GLY A 85 8.28 -27.06 -8.74
N THR A 86 8.52 -26.86 -10.04
CA THR A 86 8.95 -25.56 -10.61
C THR A 86 7.90 -24.46 -10.46
N ALA A 87 6.61 -24.82 -10.44
CA ALA A 87 5.51 -23.89 -10.21
C ALA A 87 5.53 -23.31 -8.78
N LEU A 88 5.95 -24.08 -7.77
CA LEU A 88 6.11 -23.57 -6.40
C LEU A 88 7.27 -22.57 -6.28
N LEU A 89 8.39 -22.82 -6.98
CA LEU A 89 9.49 -21.85 -7.03
C LEU A 89 9.07 -20.54 -7.70
N GLN A 90 8.28 -20.62 -8.77
CA GLN A 90 7.72 -19.43 -9.42
C GLN A 90 6.76 -18.67 -8.49
N ALA A 91 5.85 -19.38 -7.82
CA ALA A 91 4.93 -18.79 -6.85
C ALA A 91 5.67 -18.12 -5.68
N LEU A 92 6.74 -18.74 -5.17
CA LEU A 92 7.59 -18.13 -4.14
C LEU A 92 8.28 -16.85 -4.65
N ALA A 93 8.73 -16.82 -5.90
CA ALA A 93 9.32 -15.63 -6.50
C ALA A 93 8.28 -14.50 -6.67
N CYS A 94 7.06 -14.82 -7.11
CA CYS A 94 5.93 -13.88 -7.16
C CYS A 94 5.59 -13.34 -5.77
N ALA A 95 5.47 -14.23 -4.78
CA ALA A 95 5.19 -13.86 -3.39
C ALA A 95 6.25 -12.92 -2.78
N VAL A 96 7.52 -13.06 -3.16
CA VAL A 96 8.56 -12.09 -2.78
C VAL A 96 8.31 -10.73 -3.44
N ALA A 97 8.01 -10.70 -4.74
CA ALA A 97 7.72 -9.45 -5.45
C ALA A 97 6.48 -8.75 -4.88
N GLU A 98 5.38 -9.46 -4.67
CA GLU A 98 4.16 -8.95 -4.03
C GLU A 98 4.42 -8.53 -2.59
N GLY A 99 5.22 -9.30 -1.84
CA GLY A 99 5.68 -8.94 -0.50
C GLY A 99 6.44 -7.62 -0.47
N THR A 100 7.27 -7.33 -1.49
CA THR A 100 7.92 -6.01 -1.61
C THR A 100 6.91 -4.90 -1.88
N VAL A 101 5.91 -5.12 -2.73
CA VAL A 101 4.83 -4.16 -3.00
C VAL A 101 4.03 -3.88 -1.72
N ALA A 102 3.69 -4.91 -0.95
CA ALA A 102 3.04 -4.79 0.35
C ALA A 102 3.90 -3.98 1.32
N GLY A 103 5.20 -4.28 1.40
CA GLY A 103 6.16 -3.56 2.25
C GLY A 103 6.27 -2.08 1.89
N VAL A 104 6.32 -1.75 0.60
CA VAL A 104 6.32 -0.37 0.11
C VAL A 104 5.01 0.34 0.46
N CYS A 105 3.86 -0.32 0.27
CA CYS A 105 2.56 0.25 0.62
C CYS A 105 2.44 0.50 2.14
N VAL A 106 2.91 -0.43 2.97
CA VAL A 106 2.94 -0.27 4.43
C VAL A 106 3.88 0.87 4.82
N ALA A 107 5.07 0.95 4.23
CA ALA A 107 6.01 2.05 4.47
C ALA A 107 5.39 3.41 4.12
N LEU A 108 4.69 3.51 2.99
CA LEU A 108 3.95 4.71 2.59
C LEU A 108 2.82 5.04 3.58
N ALA A 109 2.02 4.05 3.99
CA ALA A 109 0.92 4.23 4.94
C ALA A 109 1.40 4.71 6.32
N LEU A 110 2.61 4.30 6.72
CA LEU A 110 3.23 4.63 8.00
C LEU A 110 4.07 5.92 7.94
N SER A 111 4.49 6.37 6.74
CA SER A 111 5.28 7.58 6.57
C SER A 111 4.48 8.86 6.84
N LYS A 112 4.42 9.27 8.12
CA LYS A 112 3.95 10.59 8.53
C LYS A 112 4.99 11.65 8.11
N GLY A 113 4.65 12.51 7.13
CA GLY A 113 5.11 13.89 7.17
C GLY A 113 6.40 14.30 6.43
N ARG A 114 6.82 13.64 5.34
CA ARG A 114 7.98 14.12 4.54
C ARG A 114 7.64 14.98 3.32
N TRP A 115 6.38 15.12 2.94
CA TRP A 115 5.99 15.86 1.73
C TRP A 115 5.44 17.27 1.96
N SER A 116 5.20 17.69 3.21
CA SER A 116 4.65 19.02 3.50
C SER A 116 5.67 20.12 3.79
N VAL A 117 6.97 19.80 3.91
CA VAL A 117 8.00 20.81 4.25
C VAL A 117 8.82 21.25 3.03
N GLU A 118 9.02 20.41 2.02
CA GLU A 118 9.86 20.76 0.85
C GLU A 118 9.14 21.65 -0.19
N SER A 119 7.80 21.67 -0.19
CA SER A 119 7.02 22.42 -1.19
C SER A 119 6.69 23.86 -0.78
N ARG A 120 7.31 24.39 0.29
CA ARG A 120 7.04 25.74 0.78
C ARG A 120 8.29 26.57 1.07
N GLU A 121 9.26 26.58 0.16
CA GLU A 121 10.25 27.67 0.07
C GLU A 121 10.26 28.27 -1.35
N PRO A 122 9.39 29.26 -1.65
CA PRO A 122 9.56 30.10 -2.82
C PRO A 122 10.70 31.11 -2.57
N GLY A 123 11.93 30.67 -2.88
CA GLY A 123 13.04 31.47 -3.41
C GLY A 123 13.67 32.59 -2.55
N PRO A 124 14.99 32.85 -2.69
CA PRO A 124 15.62 33.99 -2.04
C PRO A 124 15.04 35.26 -2.65
N ARG A 125 14.30 36.05 -1.85
CA ARG A 125 14.05 37.45 -2.18
C ARG A 125 15.42 38.11 -2.29
N ARG A 126 15.94 38.25 -3.51
CA ARG A 126 17.01 39.20 -3.83
C ARG A 126 16.54 40.52 -3.24
N ALA A 127 17.17 40.92 -2.13
CA ALA A 127 17.09 42.27 -1.64
C ALA A 127 17.55 43.15 -2.82
N VAL A 128 16.60 43.82 -3.45
CA VAL A 128 16.89 44.89 -4.40
C VAL A 128 17.67 45.91 -3.57
N ALA A 129 18.98 45.92 -3.76
CA ALA A 129 19.88 46.89 -3.16
C ALA A 129 19.35 48.27 -3.55
N ARG A 130 18.87 49.03 -2.57
CA ARG A 130 18.54 50.44 -2.76
C ARG A 130 19.85 51.16 -3.15
N PRO A 131 19.89 51.93 -4.25
CA PRO A 131 21.06 52.74 -4.55
C PRO A 131 21.31 53.74 -3.41
N PRO A 132 22.58 54.08 -3.11
CA PRO A 132 22.91 55.00 -2.05
C PRO A 132 22.30 56.38 -2.33
N LEU A 133 21.61 56.93 -1.32
CA LEU A 133 21.09 58.29 -1.36
C LEU A 133 22.28 59.25 -1.48
N SER A 134 22.33 59.99 -2.59
CA SER A 134 23.29 61.06 -2.82
C SER A 134 23.16 62.12 -1.71
N PRO A 135 24.27 62.64 -1.14
CA PRO A 135 24.20 63.65 -0.08
C PRO A 135 23.63 64.95 -0.65
N ALA A 136 22.39 65.27 -0.27
CA ALA A 136 21.79 66.55 -0.56
C ALA A 136 22.46 67.61 0.32
N HIS A 137 23.13 68.51 -0.38
CA HIS A 137 23.66 69.80 0.01
C HIS A 137 22.81 70.50 1.10
N GLN A 138 23.43 70.80 2.25
CA GLN A 138 22.93 71.79 3.22
C GLN A 138 23.08 73.21 2.63
N PRO A 139 22.04 74.04 2.65
CA PRO A 139 22.19 75.49 2.71
C PRO A 139 21.99 75.99 4.14
N ARG A 140 22.78 77.02 4.46
CA ARG A 140 22.97 77.68 5.76
C ARG A 140 21.73 78.39 6.30
#